data_AF-A0A3S0E5H9-F1
#
_entry.id   AF-A0A3S0E5H9-F1
#
_cell.length_a   1.000
_cell.length_b   1.000
_cell.length_c   1.000
_cell.angle_alpha   90.00
_cell.angle_beta   90.00
_cell.angle_gamma   90.00
#
_symmetry.space_group_name_H-M   'P 1'
#
loop_
_entity.id
_entity.type
_entity.pdbx_description
1 polymer ?
#
loop_
_entity_poly.entity_id
_entity_poly.type
_entity_poly.pdbx_seq_one_letter_code
_entity_poly.pdbx_strand_id
1 'polypeptide(L)' 'MKTWNVRVHTSGGSVSLGQVHETSEDNARCAALSKYGVHPDDDDGKCQGIREGDDFDVSRA' A
#
# COMPACT_ATOMS: atom_id res chain seq x y z
N MET A 1 -11.89 14.65 -5.04
CA MET A 1 -11.09 13.47 -4.61
C MET A 1 -10.30 12.97 -5.79
N LYS A 2 -9.13 12.38 -5.58
CA LYS A 2 -8.25 11.84 -6.63
C LYS A 2 -8.02 10.36 -6.37
N THR A 3 -7.79 9.59 -7.41
CA THR A 3 -7.44 8.18 -7.30
C THR A 3 -5.92 8.04 -7.28
N TRP A 4 -5.42 7.23 -6.35
CA TRP A 4 -4.00 6.98 -6.15
C TRP A 4 -3.76 5.48 -6.20
N ASN A 5 -2.85 5.04 -7.06
CA ASN A 5 -2.36 3.67 -7.11
C ASN A 5 -1.42 3.42 -5.94
N VAL A 6 -1.58 2.30 -5.26
CA VAL A 6 -0.71 1.86 -4.17
C VAL A 6 0.17 0.72 -4.65
N ARG A 7 1.48 0.88 -4.50
CA ARG A 7 2.46 -0.17 -4.81
C ARG A 7 3.41 -0.35 -3.64
N VAL A 8 3.72 -1.60 -3.33
CA VAL A 8 4.73 -1.96 -2.33
C VAL A 8 5.94 -2.56 -3.02
N HIS A 9 7.12 -2.16 -2.59
CA HIS A 9 8.41 -2.65 -3.06
C HIS A 9 8.93 -3.68 -2.06
N THR A 10 8.74 -4.95 -2.40
CA THR A 10 9.25 -6.07 -1.63
C THR A 10 10.56 -6.59 -2.24
N SER A 11 11.29 -7.45 -1.53
CA SER A 11 12.51 -8.10 -2.05
C SER A 11 12.28 -8.88 -3.36
N GLY A 12 11.05 -9.31 -3.65
CA GLY A 12 10.67 -10.00 -4.88
C GLY A 12 10.26 -9.07 -6.03
N GLY A 13 10.25 -7.76 -5.80
CA GLY A 13 9.83 -6.75 -6.78
C GLY A 13 8.68 -5.89 -6.27
N SER A 14 8.16 -5.07 -7.20
CA SER A 14 7.07 -4.13 -6.92
C SER A 14 5.72 -4.77 -7.17
N VAL A 15 4.83 -4.75 -6.19
CA VAL A 15 3.50 -5.35 -6.26
C VAL A 15 2.45 -4.25 -6.14
N SER A 16 1.50 -4.23 -7.08
CA SER A 16 0.35 -3.32 -7.02
C SER A 16 -0.70 -3.88 -6.08
N LEU A 17 -0.98 -3.16 -5.00
CA LEU A 17 -1.95 -3.56 -3.97
C LEU A 17 -3.37 -3.10 -4.32
N GLY A 18 -3.48 -2.01 -5.09
CA GLY A 18 -4.75 -1.48 -5.58
C GLY A 18 -4.76 0.04 -5.61
N GLN A 19 -5.90 0.63 -5.21
CA GLN A 19 -6.13 2.07 -5.31
C GLN A 19 -6.83 2.63 -4.08
N VAL A 20 -6.51 3.88 -3.72
CA VAL A 20 -7.19 4.67 -2.70
C VAL A 20 -7.73 5.97 -3.28
N HIS A 21 -8.80 6.50 -2.69
CA HIS A 21 -9.46 7.72 -3.13
C HIS A 21 -9.25 8.82 -2.11
N GLU A 22 -8.27 9.70 -2.35
CA GLU A 22 -7.85 10.71 -1.40
C GLU A 22 -7.61 12.06 -2.06
N THR A 23 -7.63 13.13 -1.27
CA THR A 23 -7.48 14.50 -1.77
C THR A 23 -6.03 14.89 -2.06
N SER A 24 -5.10 14.31 -1.30
CA SER A 24 -3.66 14.62 -1.30
C SER A 24 -2.83 13.34 -1.18
N GLU A 25 -1.56 13.42 -1.55
CA GLU A 25 -0.62 12.29 -1.49
C GLU A 25 -0.41 11.79 -0.06
N ASP A 26 -0.20 12.70 0.90
CA ASP A 26 -0.04 12.35 2.32
C ASP A 26 -1.24 11.56 2.86
N ASN A 27 -2.46 12.00 2.52
CA ASN A 27 -3.68 11.28 2.88
C ASN A 27 -3.74 9.92 2.18
N ALA A 28 -3.34 9.84 0.91
CA ALA A 28 -3.28 8.58 0.17
C ALA A 28 -2.30 7.59 0.81
N ARG A 29 -1.14 8.04 1.31
CA ARG A 29 -0.18 7.18 2.03
C ARG A 29 -0.76 6.66 3.33
N CYS A 30 -1.41 7.53 4.12
CA CYS A 30 -2.08 7.12 5.36
C CYS A 30 -3.24 6.15 5.08
N ALA A 31 -4.07 6.43 4.08
CA ALA A 31 -5.17 5.57 3.68
C ALA A 31 -4.66 4.22 3.13
N ALA A 32 -3.56 4.23 2.38
CA ALA A 32 -2.91 3.03 1.87
C ALA A 32 -2.41 2.14 3.01
N LEU A 33 -1.70 2.70 4.01
CA LEU A 33 -1.28 1.97 5.20
C LEU A 33 -2.46 1.43 6.00
N SER A 34 -3.51 2.22 6.16
CA SER A 34 -4.70 1.79 6.91
C SER A 34 -5.46 0.66 6.19
N LYS A 35 -5.50 0.69 4.85
CA LYS A 35 -6.26 -0.26 4.02
C LYS A 35 -5.49 -1.53 3.67
N TYR A 36 -4.19 -1.38 3.41
CA TYR A 36 -3.30 -2.43 2.91
C TYR A 36 -2.17 -2.80 3.87
N GLY A 37 -2.10 -2.15 5.03
CA GLY A 37 -1.16 -2.52 6.08
C GLY A 37 -1.48 -3.90 6.62
N VAL A 38 -0.48 -4.77 6.66
CA VAL A 38 -0.58 -6.14 7.17
C VAL A 38 0.27 -6.25 8.42
N HIS A 39 -0.33 -6.80 9.48
CA HIS A 39 0.43 -7.17 10.66
C HIS A 39 1.16 -8.49 10.37
N PRO A 40 2.40 -8.67 10.85
CA PRO A 40 3.15 -9.92 10.64
C PRO A 40 2.44 -11.19 11.16
N ASP A 41 1.47 -11.04 12.06
CA ASP A 41 0.67 -12.16 12.62
C ASP A 41 -0.54 -12.54 11.74
N ASP A 42 -0.94 -11.66 10.81
CA ASP A 42 -2.09 -11.86 9.89
C ASP A 42 -1.64 -12.37 8.49
N ASP A 43 -0.33 -12.58 8.32
CA ASP A 43 0.27 -12.98 7.05
C ASP A 43 0.21 -14.51 6.87
N ASP A 44 -0.87 -15.02 6.28
CA ASP A 44 -1.01 -16.42 5.84
C ASP A 44 -0.10 -16.77 4.62
N GLY A 45 0.92 -15.95 4.33
CA GLY A 45 1.80 -16.09 3.15
C GLY A 45 1.12 -15.81 1.81
N LYS A 46 -0.16 -15.40 1.82
CA LYS A 46 -0.96 -15.06 0.62
C LYS A 46 -1.37 -13.59 0.55
N CYS A 47 -1.31 -12.86 1.66
CA CYS A 47 -1.70 -11.47 1.74
C CYS A 47 -0.55 -10.59 1.20
N GLN A 48 -0.67 -10.14 -0.05
CA GLN A 48 0.18 -9.06 -0.56
C GLN A 48 -0.28 -7.76 0.08
N GLY A 49 0.54 -7.16 0.93
CA GLY A 49 0.25 -5.89 1.60
C GLY A 49 1.50 -5.20 2.11
N ILE A 50 1.34 -4.06 2.78
CA ILE A 50 2.44 -3.23 3.28
C ILE A 50 2.82 -3.72 4.68
N ARG A 51 4.01 -4.32 4.86
CA ARG A 51 4.50 -4.74 6.16
C ARG A 51 5.31 -3.64 6.83
N GLU A 52 5.57 -3.82 8.12
CA GLU A 52 6.48 -2.92 8.84
C GLU A 52 7.89 -3.03 8.25
N GLY A 53 8.39 -1.92 7.70
CA GLY A 53 9.68 -1.84 7.03
C GLY A 53 9.67 -2.04 5.52
N ASP A 54 8.51 -2.35 4.90
CA ASP A 54 8.39 -2.30 3.44
C ASP A 54 8.43 -0.85 2.94
N ASP A 55 9.11 -0.65 1.82
CA ASP A 55 9.04 0.61 1.08
C ASP A 55 7.81 0.58 0.17
N PHE A 56 6.97 1.62 0.23
CA PHE A 56 5.77 1.71 -0.61
C PHE A 56 5.53 3.14 -1.09
N ASP A 57 4.95 3.23 -2.28
CA ASP A 57 4.64 4.48 -2.96
C ASP A 57 3.14 4.59 -3.29
N VAL A 58 2.67 5.84 -3.33
CA VAL A 58 1.36 6.17 -3.86
C VAL A 58 1.52 7.15 -5.02
N SER A 59 1.06 6.75 -6.20
CA SER A 59 1.15 7.56 -7.42
C SER A 59 -0.24 7.84 -7.97
N ARG A 60 -0.42 8.97 -8.67
CA ARG A 60 -1.72 9.25 -9.31
C ARG A 60 -2.08 8.14 -10.30
N ALA A 61 -3.34 7.73 -10.25
CA ALA A 61 -3.91 6.77 -11.19
C ALA A 61 -4.20 7.37 -12.56
#